data_AF-T1DI58-F1
#
_entry.id   AF-T1DI58-F1
#
_cell.length_a   1.000
_cell.length_b   1.000
_cell.length_c   1.000
_cell.angle_alpha   90.00
_cell.angle_beta   90.00
_cell.angle_gamma   90.00
#
_symmetry.space_group_name_H-M   'P 1'
#
loop_
_entity.id
_entity.type
_entity.pdbx_description
1 polymer ?
#
loop_
_entity_poly.entity_id
_entity_poly.type
_entity_poly.pdbx_seq_one_letter_code
_entity_poly.pdbx_strand_id
1 'polypeptide(L)'
;MQVGYSGPKGNFQRYICVRAKVLYGGEKSCQSVGGIRLDQQVIEEIFKALEPAAMAATASALEDFEARAAERLAVFELTVERARYEADRAQRRFDAVEPENRLVARRLESALEAALVRSQEAAIALDVARRSQPKR
;
A
#
# COMPACT_ATOMS: atom_id res chain seq x y z
N MET A 1 22.19 -27.23 -23.42
CA MET A 1 23.06 -26.04 -23.52
C MET A 1 23.59 -25.73 -22.13
N GLN A 2 24.76 -25.11 -22.01
CA GLN A 2 25.26 -24.54 -20.75
C GLN A 2 25.61 -23.07 -20.94
N VAL A 3 25.61 -22.30 -19.87
CA VAL A 3 26.06 -20.91 -19.88
C VAL A 3 27.57 -20.90 -19.69
N GLY A 4 28.28 -20.22 -20.58
CA GLY A 4 29.68 -19.88 -20.43
C GLY A 4 29.87 -18.37 -20.52
N TYR A 5 31.03 -17.88 -20.11
CA TYR A 5 31.35 -16.47 -20.14
C TYR A 5 32.59 -16.19 -20.99
N SER A 6 32.69 -14.97 -21.50
CA SER A 6 33.73 -14.59 -22.46
C SER A 6 34.06 -13.09 -22.45
N GLY A 7 35.00 -12.71 -23.32
CA GLY A 7 35.51 -11.35 -23.46
C GLY A 7 36.64 -11.02 -22.48
N PRO A 8 37.22 -9.81 -22.57
CA PRO A 8 38.45 -9.44 -21.85
C PRO A 8 38.34 -9.53 -20.32
N LYS A 9 37.12 -9.35 -19.79
CA LYS A 9 36.82 -9.43 -18.36
C LYS A 9 35.98 -10.65 -17.98
N GLY A 10 35.64 -11.53 -18.94
CA GLY A 10 34.79 -12.70 -18.67
C GLY A 10 33.34 -12.36 -18.31
N ASN A 11 32.80 -11.22 -18.76
CA ASN A 11 31.46 -10.75 -18.38
C ASN A 11 30.41 -10.91 -19.48
N PHE A 12 30.77 -11.48 -20.64
CA PHE A 12 29.83 -11.68 -21.75
C PHE A 12 29.31 -13.12 -21.75
N GLN A 13 28.05 -13.30 -21.34
CA GLN A 13 27.40 -14.59 -21.33
C GLN A 13 27.22 -15.15 -22.75
N ARG A 14 27.39 -16.47 -22.87
CA ARG A 14 27.23 -17.25 -24.09
C ARG A 14 26.52 -18.56 -23.78
N TYR A 15 25.65 -18.98 -24.67
CA TYR A 15 25.00 -20.28 -24.61
C TYR A 15 25.78 -21.26 -25.47
N ILE A 16 26.40 -22.25 -24.83
CA ILE A 16 27.33 -23.18 -25.46
C ILE A 16 26.71 -24.58 -25.50
N CYS A 17 26.76 -25.20 -26.68
CA CYS A 17 26.44 -26.60 -26.86
C CYS A 17 27.51 -27.47 -26.21
N VAL A 18 27.11 -28.23 -25.19
CA VAL A 18 28.01 -29.17 -24.49
C VAL A 18 27.85 -30.61 -24.95
N ARG A 19 26.92 -30.88 -25.88
CA ARG A 19 26.58 -32.23 -26.31
C ARG A 19 27.76 -32.98 -26.94
N ALA A 20 28.56 -32.29 -27.77
CA ALA A 20 29.78 -32.85 -28.37
C ALA A 20 30.82 -33.24 -27.31
N LYS A 21 31.00 -32.40 -26.29
CA LYS A 21 31.94 -32.63 -25.19
C LYS A 21 31.48 -33.75 -24.26
N VAL A 22 30.19 -33.77 -23.91
CA VAL A 22 29.62 -34.72 -22.94
C VAL A 22 29.40 -36.11 -23.53
N LEU A 23 28.93 -36.21 -24.77
CA LEU A 23 28.57 -37.51 -25.37
C LEU A 23 29.69 -38.15 -26.19
N TYR A 24 30.62 -37.36 -26.73
CA TYR A 24 31.61 -37.84 -27.70
C TYR A 24 33.06 -37.46 -27.36
N GLY A 25 33.31 -36.88 -26.18
CA GLY A 25 34.66 -36.47 -25.77
C GLY A 25 35.30 -35.39 -26.65
N GLY A 26 34.50 -34.67 -27.44
CA GLY A 26 35.01 -33.64 -28.36
C GLY A 26 35.60 -32.43 -27.64
N GLU A 27 36.74 -31.93 -28.12
CA GLU A 27 37.43 -30.77 -27.54
C GLU A 27 36.72 -29.43 -27.78
N LYS A 28 35.95 -29.33 -28.89
CA LYS A 28 35.25 -28.10 -29.29
C LYS A 28 33.74 -28.21 -29.11
N SER A 29 33.10 -27.11 -28.72
CA SER A 29 31.64 -27.01 -28.70
C SER A 29 31.05 -27.04 -30.10
N CYS A 30 29.91 -27.72 -30.27
CA CYS A 30 29.25 -27.82 -31.58
C CYS A 30 28.67 -26.48 -32.05
N GLN A 31 28.19 -25.66 -31.11
CA GLN A 31 27.56 -24.36 -31.33
C GLN A 31 27.84 -23.45 -30.12
N SER A 32 27.96 -22.15 -30.37
CA SER A 32 28.10 -21.10 -29.34
C SER A 32 27.34 -19.87 -29.81
N VAL A 33 26.38 -19.41 -29.00
CA VAL A 33 25.53 -18.25 -29.30
C VAL A 33 25.80 -17.17 -28.26
N GLY A 34 25.97 -15.92 -28.71
CA GLY A 34 26.10 -14.78 -27.80
C GLY A 34 24.80 -14.56 -27.04
N GLY A 35 24.87 -14.45 -25.71
CA GLY A 35 23.66 -14.40 -24.89
C GLY A 35 22.96 -13.05 -24.90
N ILE A 36 23.68 -11.92 -25.06
CA ILE A 36 23.07 -10.57 -24.96
C ILE A 36 21.83 -10.38 -25.84
N ARG A 37 21.95 -10.64 -27.15
CA ARG A 37 20.82 -10.43 -28.08
C ARG A 37 19.69 -11.44 -27.86
N LEU A 38 20.04 -12.67 -27.47
CA LEU A 38 19.07 -13.72 -27.21
C LEU A 38 18.28 -13.41 -25.94
N ASP A 39 18.97 -13.00 -24.87
CA ASP A 39 18.37 -12.60 -23.60
C ASP A 39 17.46 -11.39 -23.81
N GLN A 40 17.91 -10.37 -24.55
CA GLN A 40 17.09 -9.20 -24.88
C GLN A 40 15.79 -9.59 -25.58
N GLN A 41 15.86 -10.44 -26.62
CA GLN A 41 14.65 -10.88 -27.32
C GLN A 41 13.72 -11.69 -26.42
N VAL A 42 14.27 -12.59 -25.59
CA VAL A 42 13.48 -13.39 -24.64
C VAL A 42 12.79 -12.47 -23.63
N ILE A 43 13.52 -11.48 -23.10
CA ILE A 43 12.98 -10.50 -22.15
C ILE A 43 11.84 -9.69 -22.80
N GLU A 44 12.03 -9.21 -24.02
CA GLU A 44 10.98 -8.47 -24.75
C GLU A 44 9.72 -9.31 -24.96
N GLU A 45 9.85 -10.57 -25.39
CA GLU A 45 8.69 -11.45 -25.56
C GLU A 45 8.00 -11.77 -24.23
N ILE A 46 8.76 -11.97 -23.16
CA ILE A 46 8.20 -12.13 -21.82
C ILE A 46 7.40 -10.89 -21.41
N PHE A 47 7.95 -9.68 -21.62
CA PHE A 47 7.23 -8.44 -21.28
C PHE A 47 5.96 -8.25 -22.12
N LYS A 48 5.99 -8.54 -23.42
CA LYS A 48 4.79 -8.52 -24.27
C LYS A 48 3.73 -9.50 -23.77
N ALA A 49 4.14 -10.70 -23.37
CA ALA A 49 3.22 -11.71 -22.83
C ALA A 49 2.62 -11.27 -21.48
N LEU A 50 3.39 -10.55 -20.65
CA LEU A 50 2.97 -10.06 -19.34
C LEU A 50 2.21 -8.73 -19.39
N GLU A 51 2.35 -7.93 -20.45
CA GLU A 51 1.80 -6.58 -20.57
C GLU A 51 0.30 -6.50 -20.17
N PRO A 52 -0.59 -7.38 -20.66
CA PRO A 52 -2.01 -7.32 -20.26
C PRO A 52 -2.22 -7.56 -18.77
N ALA A 53 -1.49 -8.51 -18.20
CA ALA A 53 -1.57 -8.82 -16.77
C ALA A 53 -0.97 -7.70 -15.92
N ALA A 54 0.11 -7.07 -16.36
CA ALA A 54 0.73 -5.93 -15.70
C ALA A 54 -0.20 -4.71 -15.70
N MET A 55 -0.90 -4.44 -16.82
CA MET A 55 -1.91 -3.38 -16.89
C MET A 55 -3.08 -3.64 -15.94
N ALA A 56 -3.63 -4.86 -15.96
CA ALA A 56 -4.71 -5.25 -15.06
C ALA A 56 -4.32 -5.17 -13.58
N ALA A 57 -3.11 -5.64 -13.23
CA ALA A 57 -2.59 -5.54 -11.87
C ALA A 57 -2.38 -4.08 -11.43
N THR A 58 -1.93 -3.22 -12.35
CA THR A 58 -1.75 -1.78 -12.08
C THR A 58 -3.10 -1.11 -11.83
N ALA A 59 -4.11 -1.40 -12.65
CA ALA A 59 -5.47 -0.89 -12.45
C ALA A 59 -6.05 -1.34 -11.10
N SER A 60 -5.94 -2.63 -10.79
CA SER A 60 -6.40 -3.18 -9.50
C SER A 60 -5.65 -2.55 -8.31
N ALA A 61 -4.34 -2.30 -8.43
CA ALA A 61 -3.58 -1.64 -7.38
C ALA A 61 -4.04 -0.19 -7.13
N LEU A 62 -4.48 0.52 -8.17
CA LEU A 62 -5.06 1.86 -8.04
C LEU A 62 -6.44 1.81 -7.36
N GLU A 63 -7.29 0.86 -7.75
CA GLU A 63 -8.59 0.64 -7.11
C GLU A 63 -8.43 0.30 -5.62
N ASP A 64 -7.53 -0.62 -5.29
CA ASP A 64 -7.19 -0.98 -3.90
C ASP A 64 -6.67 0.23 -3.12
N PHE A 65 -5.86 1.08 -3.76
CA PHE A 65 -5.35 2.29 -3.13
C PHE A 65 -6.46 3.29 -2.81
N GLU A 66 -7.37 3.53 -3.75
CA GLU A 66 -8.54 4.40 -3.58
C GLU A 66 -9.47 3.84 -2.49
N ALA A 67 -9.76 2.54 -2.50
CA ALA A 67 -10.58 1.87 -1.50
C ALA A 67 -9.98 1.99 -0.09
N ARG A 68 -8.69 1.69 0.08
CA ARG A 68 -8.00 1.84 1.37
C ARG A 68 -7.97 3.30 1.84
N ALA A 69 -7.88 4.27 0.93
CA ALA A 69 -7.93 5.68 1.28
C ALA A 69 -9.32 6.07 1.81
N ALA A 70 -10.39 5.57 1.18
CA ALA A 70 -11.76 5.77 1.64
C ALA A 70 -12.00 5.09 3.01
N GLU A 71 -11.56 3.85 3.20
CA GLU A 71 -11.66 3.14 4.48
C GLU A 71 -10.97 3.89 5.62
N ARG A 72 -9.75 4.39 5.39
CA ARG A 72 -9.04 5.20 6.38
C ARG A 72 -9.83 6.45 6.74
N LEU A 73 -10.43 7.12 5.77
CA LEU A 73 -11.23 8.32 6.02
C LEU A 73 -12.50 8.01 6.82
N ALA A 74 -13.18 6.91 6.48
CA ALA A 74 -14.39 6.46 7.18
C ALA A 74 -14.14 6.23 8.69
N VAL A 75 -12.96 5.77 9.08
CA VAL A 75 -12.58 5.63 10.50
C VAL A 75 -12.61 6.98 11.23
N PHE A 76 -12.09 8.04 10.60
CA PHE A 76 -12.12 9.38 11.20
C PHE A 76 -13.54 9.94 11.24
N GLU A 77 -14.34 9.70 10.20
CA GLU A 77 -15.75 10.12 10.16
C GLU A 77 -16.56 9.47 11.29
N LEU A 78 -16.42 8.15 11.46
CA LEU A 78 -17.06 7.43 12.56
C LEU A 78 -16.59 7.90 13.94
N THR A 79 -15.31 8.28 14.07
CA THR A 79 -14.76 8.83 15.30
C THR A 79 -15.41 10.17 15.66
N VAL A 80 -15.63 11.04 14.66
CA VAL A 80 -16.36 12.30 14.83
C VAL A 80 -17.81 12.06 15.23
N GLU A 81 -18.50 11.14 14.56
CA GLU A 81 -19.89 10.80 14.89
C GLU A 81 -20.03 10.32 16.33
N ARG A 82 -19.16 9.41 16.76
CA ARG A 82 -19.13 8.91 18.12
C ARG A 82 -18.85 10.02 19.14
N ALA A 83 -17.86 10.87 18.89
CA ALA A 83 -17.50 11.94 19.80
C ALA A 83 -18.64 12.98 19.93
N ARG A 84 -19.32 13.30 18.83
CA ARG A 84 -20.54 14.14 18.84
C ARG A 84 -21.65 13.53 19.67
N TYR A 85 -21.95 12.25 19.45
CA TYR A 85 -22.95 11.55 20.23
C TYR A 85 -22.64 11.54 21.73
N GLU A 86 -21.37 11.32 22.11
CA GLU A 86 -20.94 11.35 23.49
C GLU A 86 -21.08 12.75 24.13
N ALA A 87 -20.79 13.82 23.37
CA ALA A 87 -20.99 15.20 23.78
C ALA A 87 -22.48 15.51 23.99
N ASP A 88 -23.34 15.18 23.03
CA ASP A 88 -24.80 15.35 23.13
C ASP A 88 -25.37 14.60 24.35
N ARG A 89 -24.88 13.38 24.58
CA ARG A 89 -25.29 12.58 25.76
C ARG A 89 -24.79 13.19 27.07
N ALA A 90 -23.61 13.81 27.09
CA ALA A 90 -23.12 14.52 28.26
C ALA A 90 -23.95 15.78 28.53
N GLN A 91 -24.33 16.51 27.46
CA GLN A 91 -25.16 17.71 27.54
C GLN A 91 -26.52 17.38 28.15
N ARG A 92 -27.24 16.38 27.62
CA ARG A 92 -28.54 15.97 28.16
C ARG A 92 -28.47 15.54 29.63
N ARG A 93 -27.34 14.97 30.08
CA ARG A 93 -27.16 14.60 31.48
C ARG A 93 -26.95 15.82 32.36
N PHE A 94 -26.18 16.80 31.89
CA PHE A 94 -26.01 18.08 32.58
C PHE A 94 -27.33 18.85 32.65
N ASP A 95 -28.08 18.94 31.55
CA ASP A 95 -29.36 19.67 31.50
C ASP A 95 -30.44 19.05 32.42
N ALA A 96 -30.34 17.76 32.71
CA ALA A 96 -31.30 17.05 33.56
C ALA A 96 -30.98 17.11 35.07
N VAL A 97 -29.87 17.73 35.49
CA VAL A 97 -29.49 17.78 36.90
C VAL A 97 -30.20 18.92 37.63
N GLU A 98 -30.78 18.62 38.79
CA GLU A 98 -31.39 19.64 39.65
C GLU A 98 -30.32 20.55 40.29
N PRO A 99 -30.55 21.87 40.42
CA PRO A 99 -29.57 22.83 40.94
C PRO A 99 -29.08 22.53 42.36
N GLU A 100 -29.90 21.90 43.20
CA GLU A 100 -29.54 21.54 44.58
C GLU A 100 -28.41 20.49 44.61
N ASN A 101 -28.25 19.72 43.54
CA ASN A 101 -27.22 18.68 43.40
C ASN A 101 -25.88 19.25 42.89
N ARG A 102 -25.42 20.36 43.48
CA ARG A 102 -24.25 21.14 43.03
C ARG A 102 -22.96 20.35 42.77
N LEU A 103 -22.69 19.29 43.55
CA LEU A 103 -21.50 18.45 43.36
C LEU A 103 -21.63 17.53 42.13
N VAL A 104 -22.84 17.03 41.88
CA VAL A 104 -23.15 16.23 40.70
C VAL A 104 -23.10 17.12 39.46
N ALA A 105 -23.69 18.32 39.54
CA ALA A 105 -23.68 19.31 38.47
C ALA A 105 -22.25 19.66 38.04
N ARG A 106 -21.35 20.00 38.97
CA ARG A 106 -19.93 20.26 38.66
C ARG A 106 -19.24 19.08 37.98
N ARG A 107 -19.51 17.85 38.42
CA ARG A 107 -18.90 16.67 37.79
C ARG A 107 -19.43 16.44 36.38
N LEU A 108 -20.72 16.66 36.15
CA LEU A 108 -21.35 16.55 34.84
C LEU A 108 -20.87 17.65 33.89
N GLU A 109 -20.67 18.86 34.40
CA GLU A 109 -20.06 19.98 33.67
C GLU A 109 -18.66 19.61 33.19
N SER A 110 -17.76 19.18 34.08
CA SER A 110 -16.41 18.75 33.66
C SER A 110 -16.44 17.58 32.67
N ALA A 111 -17.41 16.66 32.80
CA ALA A 111 -17.57 15.55 31.86
C ALA A 111 -18.08 16.03 30.48
N LEU A 112 -18.96 17.03 30.47
CA LEU A 112 -19.46 17.69 29.27
C LEU A 112 -18.34 18.46 28.56
N GLU A 113 -17.60 19.29 29.28
CA GLU A 113 -16.45 20.03 28.75
C GLU A 113 -15.44 19.08 28.09
N ALA A 114 -15.08 18.00 28.79
CA ALA A 114 -14.17 17.00 28.25
C ALA A 114 -14.73 16.30 27.00
N ALA A 115 -16.04 16.06 26.91
CA ALA A 115 -16.66 15.47 25.73
C ALA A 115 -16.71 16.45 24.54
N LEU A 116 -16.95 17.74 24.80
CA LEU A 116 -16.91 18.80 23.79
C LEU A 116 -15.51 18.97 23.21
N VAL A 117 -14.47 18.96 24.06
CA VAL A 117 -13.07 19.00 23.62
C VAL A 117 -12.76 17.80 22.71
N ARG A 118 -13.11 16.58 23.12
CA ARG A 118 -12.91 15.38 22.28
C ARG A 118 -13.64 15.46 20.94
N SER A 119 -14.85 16.01 20.91
CA SER A 119 -15.61 16.22 19.67
C SER A 119 -14.91 17.21 18.73
N GLN A 120 -14.36 18.29 19.26
CA GLN A 120 -13.58 19.26 18.49
C GLN A 120 -12.27 18.65 17.97
N GLU A 121 -11.53 17.93 18.82
CA GLU A 121 -10.30 17.23 18.44
C GLU A 121 -10.53 16.20 17.33
N ALA A 122 -11.60 15.41 17.44
CA ALA A 122 -11.99 14.46 16.40
C ALA A 122 -12.30 15.18 15.07
N ALA A 123 -13.00 16.31 15.11
CA ALA A 123 -13.32 17.09 13.91
C ALA A 123 -12.07 17.67 13.24
N ILE A 124 -11.11 18.17 14.03
CA ILE A 124 -9.81 18.64 13.54
C ILE A 124 -9.02 17.48 12.93
N ALA A 125 -8.98 16.32 13.59
CA ALA A 125 -8.29 15.14 13.08
C ALA A 125 -8.87 14.68 11.73
N LEU A 126 -10.20 14.71 11.57
CA LEU A 126 -10.85 14.42 10.28
C LEU A 126 -10.46 15.44 9.20
N ASP A 127 -10.43 16.74 9.50
CA ASP A 127 -10.02 17.76 8.53
C ASP A 127 -8.56 17.59 8.12
N VAL A 128 -7.66 17.29 9.07
CA VAL A 128 -6.26 16.96 8.78
C VAL A 128 -6.15 15.70 7.91
N ALA A 129 -6.93 14.65 8.21
CA ALA A 129 -6.96 13.43 7.42
C ALA A 129 -7.45 13.66 5.98
N ARG A 130 -8.45 14.55 5.78
CA ARG A 130 -8.92 14.94 4.45
C ARG A 130 -7.86 15.71 3.66
N ARG A 131 -7.10 16.58 4.32
CA ARG A 131 -6.02 17.37 3.68
C ARG A 131 -4.79 16.53 3.34
N SER A 132 -4.50 15.50 4.13
CA SER A 132 -3.36 14.60 3.91
C SER A 132 -3.62 13.52 2.87
N GLN A 133 -4.86 13.39 2.37
CA GLN A 133 -5.14 12.50 1.25
C GLN A 133 -4.39 12.98 0.00
N PRO A 134 -3.68 12.07 -0.69
CA PRO A 134 -3.01 12.40 -1.93
C PRO A 134 -4.06 12.82 -2.96
N LYS A 135 -3.90 14.03 -3.50
CA LYS A 135 -4.72 14.50 -4.62
C LYS A 135 -4.38 13.65 -5.85
N ARG A 136 -5.44 13.19 -6.50
CA ARG A 136 -5.41 12.46 -7.78
C ARG A 136 -4.75 13.29 -8.87
#